data_AF-A0A7X4KZQ0-F1
#
_entry.id   AF-A0A7X4KZQ0-F1
#
_cell.length_a   1.000
_cell.length_b   1.000
_cell.length_c   1.000
_cell.angle_alpha   90.00
_cell.angle_beta   90.00
_cell.angle_gamma   90.00
#
_symmetry.space_group_name_H-M   'P 1'
#
loop_
_entity.id
_entity.type
_entity.pdbx_description
1 polymer ?
#
loop_
_entity_poly.entity_id
_entity_poly.type
_entity_poly.pdbx_seq_one_letter_code
_entity_poly.pdbx_strand_id
1 'polypeptide(L)'
;MPRSLLLLSALAIAVLSVLGAAGERIGYDRWLKANTVKRRTHSLFRQGLMLYHHLPNWPEDRIRPLMETFGSMLLEQRVAATDLVPV
;
A
#
# COMPACT_ATOMS: atom_id res chain seq x y z
N MET A 1 26.35 2.35 2.51
CA MET A 1 25.03 2.54 3.16
C MET A 1 24.89 1.51 4.27
N PRO A 2 24.45 1.88 5.49
CA PRO A 2 24.24 0.91 6.56
C PRO A 2 23.16 -0.10 6.16
N ARG A 3 23.46 -1.40 6.32
CA ARG A 3 22.61 -2.54 5.96
C ARG A 3 21.19 -2.51 6.57
N SER A 4 21.03 -1.87 7.73
CA SER A 4 19.74 -1.68 8.39
C SER A 4 18.79 -0.79 7.58
N LEU A 5 19.32 0.24 6.90
CA LEU A 5 18.51 1.12 6.06
C LEU A 5 17.98 0.42 4.81
N LEU A 6 18.68 -0.61 4.32
CA LEU A 6 18.23 -1.40 3.16
C LEU A 6 17.02 -2.27 3.51
N LEU A 7 17.04 -2.90 4.69
CA LEU A 7 15.90 -3.70 5.16
C LEU A 7 14.67 -2.83 5.39
N LEU A 8 14.86 -1.68 6.04
CA LEU A 8 13.77 -0.74 6.30
C LEU A 8 13.17 -0.19 5.00
N SER A 9 14.01 0.16 4.02
CA SER A 9 13.53 0.66 2.73
C SER A 9 12.80 -0.42 1.94
N ALA A 10 13.31 -1.66 1.91
CA ALA A 10 12.63 -2.79 1.28
C ALA A 10 11.27 -3.07 1.93
N LEU A 11 11.19 -3.05 3.27
CA LEU A 11 9.94 -3.21 4.00
C LEU A 11 8.95 -2.08 3.70
N ALA A 12 9.41 -0.83 3.71
CA ALA A 12 8.56 0.32 3.37
C ALA A 12 8.00 0.20 1.94
N ILE A 13 8.82 -0.22 0.97
CA ILE A 13 8.39 -0.46 -0.41
C ILE A 13 7.32 -1.55 -0.46
N ALA A 14 7.50 -2.65 0.27
CA ALA A 14 6.53 -3.74 0.33
C ALA A 14 5.19 -3.27 0.92
N VAL A 15 5.21 -2.65 2.10
CA VAL A 15 3.99 -2.15 2.79
C VAL A 15 3.24 -1.12 1.94
N LEU A 16 3.95 -0.16 1.34
CA LEU A 16 3.34 0.84 0.46
C LEU A 16 2.77 0.20 -0.82
N SER A 17 3.38 -0.87 -1.34
CA SER A 17 2.81 -1.60 -2.47
C SER A 17 1.48 -2.26 -2.13
N VAL A 18 1.34 -2.79 -0.90
CA VAL A 18 0.06 -3.34 -0.42
C VAL A 18 -0.98 -2.25 -0.27
N LEU A 19 -0.61 -1.07 0.24
CA LEU A 19 -1.51 0.07 0.33
C LEU A 19 -2.00 0.52 -1.06
N GLY A 20 -1.10 0.57 -2.04
CA GLY A 20 -1.46 0.83 -3.44
C GLY A 20 -2.41 -0.21 -4.02
N ALA A 21 -2.18 -1.50 -3.72
CA ALA A 21 -3.04 -2.59 -4.17
C ALA A 21 -4.43 -2.54 -3.52
N ALA A 22 -4.51 -2.16 -2.24
CA ALA A 22 -5.77 -1.96 -1.53
C ALA A 22 -6.58 -0.83 -2.17
N GLY A 23 -5.93 0.30 -2.48
CA GLY A 23 -6.55 1.41 -3.20
C GLY A 23 -7.03 1.02 -4.60
N GLU A 24 -6.25 0.25 -5.36
CA GLU A 24 -6.66 -0.23 -6.68
C GLU A 24 -7.86 -1.20 -6.60
N ARG A 25 -7.89 -2.07 -5.57
CA ARG A 25 -8.99 -3.03 -5.33
C ARG A 25 -10.34 -2.35 -5.06
N ILE A 26 -10.33 -1.20 -4.36
CA ILE A 26 -11.54 -0.37 -4.15
C ILE A 26 -11.73 0.70 -5.24
N GLY A 27 -10.88 0.69 -6.27
CA GLY A 27 -10.98 1.56 -7.45
C GLY A 27 -10.50 2.99 -7.27
N TYR A 28 -9.68 3.29 -6.25
CA TYR A 28 -9.12 4.63 -6.01
C TYR A 28 -8.00 5.00 -6.98
N ASP A 29 -7.45 4.04 -7.74
CA ASP A 29 -6.49 4.29 -8.82
C ASP A 29 -7.03 5.31 -9.85
N ARG A 30 -8.35 5.37 -10.04
CA ARG A 30 -9.03 6.32 -10.94
C ARG A 30 -8.88 7.78 -10.48
N TRP A 31 -8.75 8.03 -9.18
CA TRP A 31 -8.55 9.36 -8.60
C TRP A 31 -7.08 9.76 -8.56
N LEU A 32 -6.18 8.79 -8.70
CA LEU A 32 -4.72 8.99 -8.75
C LEU A 32 -4.22 9.22 -10.18
N LYS A 33 -5.05 8.96 -11.21
CA LYS A 33 -4.71 9.22 -12.60
C LYS A 33 -4.76 10.72 -12.89
N ALA A 34 -3.62 11.32 -13.16
CA ALA A 34 -3.56 12.55 -13.93
C ALA A 34 -4.10 12.22 -15.34
N ASN A 35 -5.24 12.81 -15.70
CA ASN A 35 -5.90 12.62 -16.99
C ASN A 35 -4.89 12.63 -18.16
N THR A 36 -5.09 11.71 -19.15
CA THR A 36 -4.54 11.67 -20.55
C THR A 36 -3.65 10.49 -21.00
N VAL A 37 -3.47 9.38 -20.26
CA VAL A 37 -2.77 8.21 -20.82
C VAL A 37 -3.51 6.89 -20.57
N LYS A 38 -3.90 6.19 -21.64
CA LYS A 38 -4.64 4.90 -21.64
C LYS A 38 -3.85 3.70 -21.04
N ARG A 39 -2.64 3.90 -20.50
CA ARG A 39 -1.80 2.86 -19.89
C ARG A 39 -1.70 3.09 -18.38
N ARG A 40 -1.83 2.02 -17.57
CA ARG A 40 -1.62 2.00 -16.11
C ARG A 40 -0.32 2.76 -15.76
N THR A 41 -0.43 3.99 -15.27
CA THR A 41 0.71 4.94 -15.24
C THR A 41 1.54 4.84 -13.96
N HIS A 42 1.07 4.14 -12.93
CA HIS A 42 1.75 4.06 -11.63
C HIS A 42 1.90 2.62 -11.16
N SER A 43 3.13 2.28 -10.74
CA SER A 43 3.38 1.06 -9.96
C SER A 43 2.59 1.08 -8.66
N LEU A 44 2.29 -0.09 -8.09
CA LEU A 44 1.56 -0.20 -6.81
C LEU A 44 2.26 0.58 -5.70
N PHE A 45 3.60 0.53 -5.63
CA PHE A 45 4.39 1.34 -4.71
C PHE A 45 4.09 2.85 -4.85
N ARG A 46 4.03 3.36 -6.09
CA ARG A 46 3.76 4.78 -6.34
C ARG A 46 2.30 5.14 -6.00
N GLN A 47 1.35 4.26 -6.30
CA GLN A 47 -0.05 4.44 -5.86
C GLN A 47 -0.12 4.50 -4.32
N GLY A 48 0.58 3.61 -3.62
CA GLY A 48 0.67 3.60 -2.16
C GLY A 48 1.28 4.86 -1.58
N LEU A 49 2.37 5.37 -2.17
CA LEU A 49 2.95 6.66 -1.78
C LEU A 49 1.95 7.81 -1.92
N MET A 50 1.22 7.86 -3.03
CA MET A 50 0.20 8.89 -3.24
C MET A 50 -0.90 8.76 -2.19
N LEU A 51 -1.44 7.56 -1.97
CA LEU A 51 -2.47 7.33 -0.94
C LEU A 51 -1.97 7.74 0.46
N TYR A 52 -0.76 7.33 0.83
CA TYR A 52 -0.15 7.68 2.11
C TYR A 52 -0.03 9.20 2.31
N HIS A 53 0.37 9.93 1.26
CA HIS A 53 0.46 11.37 1.31
C HIS A 53 -0.90 12.07 1.48
N HIS A 54 -1.99 11.44 0.99
CA HIS A 54 -3.34 12.01 1.06
C HIS A 54 -4.10 11.63 2.34
N LEU A 55 -3.73 10.54 3.03
CA LEU A 55 -4.39 10.06 4.26
C LEU A 55 -4.70 11.17 5.28
N PRO A 56 -3.80 12.12 5.60
CA PRO A 56 -4.08 13.13 6.62
C PRO A 56 -5.25 14.06 6.29
N ASN A 57 -5.57 14.23 5.00
CA ASN A 57 -6.55 15.20 4.53
C ASN A 57 -7.83 14.56 3.97
N TRP A 58 -7.93 13.23 3.98
CA TRP A 58 -9.09 12.54 3.44
C TRP A 58 -10.20 12.41 4.48
N PRO A 59 -11.47 12.49 4.04
CA PRO A 59 -12.59 12.23 4.92
C PRO A 59 -12.66 10.74 5.30
N GLU A 60 -13.15 10.46 6.49
CA GLU A 60 -13.18 9.13 7.12
C GLU A 60 -13.90 8.07 6.26
N ASP A 61 -14.94 8.48 5.52
CA ASP A 61 -15.69 7.64 4.58
C ASP A 61 -14.81 7.10 3.44
N ARG A 62 -13.71 7.79 3.10
CA ARG A 62 -12.71 7.31 2.14
C ARG A 62 -11.58 6.51 2.78
N ILE A 63 -11.18 6.90 3.99
CA ILE A 63 -10.05 6.24 4.68
C ILE A 63 -10.46 4.85 5.16
N ARG A 64 -11.65 4.72 5.76
CA ARG A 64 -12.16 3.47 6.32
C ARG A 64 -12.11 2.28 5.34
N PRO A 65 -12.74 2.35 4.15
CA PRO A 65 -12.70 1.22 3.22
C PRO A 65 -11.28 0.90 2.74
N LEU A 66 -10.41 1.92 2.62
CA LEU A 66 -9.01 1.73 2.26
C LEU A 66 -8.26 0.96 3.36
N MET A 67 -8.43 1.34 4.63
CA MET A 67 -7.75 0.73 5.77
C MET A 67 -8.27 -0.69 6.06
N GLU A 68 -9.59 -0.92 5.94
CA GLU A 68 -10.18 -2.26 6.06
C GLU A 68 -9.65 -3.20 4.98
N THR A 69 -9.63 -2.73 3.73
CA THR A 69 -9.10 -3.48 2.60
C THR A 69 -7.61 -3.74 2.77
N PHE A 70 -6.84 -2.75 3.20
CA PHE A 70 -5.41 -2.87 3.46
C PHE A 70 -5.13 -3.89 4.57
N GLY A 71 -5.87 -3.83 5.68
CA GLY A 71 -5.77 -4.77 6.79
C GLY A 71 -6.08 -6.21 6.36
N SER A 72 -7.17 -6.43 5.62
CA SER A 72 -7.50 -7.75 5.06
C SER A 72 -6.35 -8.29 4.20
N MET A 73 -5.80 -7.44 3.33
CA MET A 73 -4.67 -7.78 2.45
C MET A 73 -3.40 -8.17 3.21
N LEU A 74 -3.09 -7.45 4.30
CA LEU A 74 -1.95 -7.77 5.15
C LEU A 74 -2.14 -9.09 5.90
N LEU A 75 -3.36 -9.38 6.36
CA LEU A 75 -3.69 -10.66 7.02
C LEU A 75 -3.69 -11.83 6.02
N GLU A 76 -4.08 -11.59 4.77
CA GLU A 76 -4.02 -12.56 3.67
C GLU A 76 -2.58 -12.89 3.25
N GLN A 77 -1.62 -12.00 3.51
CA GLN A 77 -0.18 -12.30 3.39
C GLN A 77 0.20 -13.25 4.52
N ARG A 78 -0.11 -14.54 4.30
CA ARG A 78 0.26 -15.67 5.15
C ARG A 78 1.66 -15.44 5.74
N VAL A 79 1.68 -15.48 7.05
CA VAL A 79 2.76 -15.19 7.94
C VAL A 79 4.04 -15.96 7.56
N ALA A 80 4.92 -15.34 6.77
CA ALA A 80 6.33 -15.78 6.65
C ALA A 80 7.13 -15.58 7.96
N ALA A 81 6.47 -15.07 9.00
CA ALA A 81 7.01 -14.84 10.34
C ALA A 81 6.49 -15.83 11.40
N THR A 82 5.50 -16.70 11.13
CA THR A 82 5.03 -17.68 12.13
C THR A 82 6.08 -18.76 12.36
N ASP A 83 7.03 -18.94 11.43
CA ASP A 83 8.16 -19.86 11.60
C ASP A 83 9.35 -19.24 12.36
N LEU A 84 9.24 -17.99 12.83
CA LEU A 84 10.31 -17.29 13.57
C LEU A 84 10.14 -17.28 15.09
N VAL A 85 9.09 -17.90 15.64
CA VAL A 85 8.95 -18.14 17.08
C VAL A 85 8.60 -19.61 17.30
N PRO A 86 9.56 -20.47 17.71
CA PRO A 86 9.21 -21.79 18.18
C PRO A 86 8.52 -21.64 19.54
N VAL A 87 7.30 -22.19 19.65
CA VAL A 87 6.67 -22.52 20.93
C VAL A 87 7.10 -23.94 21.30
#